data_AF-A0A9P5BWQ2-F1
#
_entry.id   AF-A0A9P5BWQ2-F1
#
_cell.length_a   1.000
_cell.length_b   1.000
_cell.length_c   1.000
_cell.angle_alpha   90.00
_cell.angle_beta   90.00
_cell.angle_gamma   90.00
#
_symmetry.space_group_name_H-M   'P 1'
#
loop_
_entity.id
_entity.type
_entity.pdbx_description
1 polymer ?
#
loop_
_entity_poly.entity_id
_entity_poly.type
_entity_poly.pdbx_seq_one_letter_code
_entity_poly.pdbx_strand_id
1 'polypeptide(L)'
;MRLNFVPSLWLTVGLLLESTYSAILGNTAYTIQDSALATSVFTNGYENGKKPLVRVEVDSFDYKITAKSAWNAYDSTPNRLHLNEIMMALWKEEGLEPGEMVTVEFSWIVNQPTKDAIASVRGQRNVGSSDTLRVTEGETGWETLMGCPFGGVAQRLASEAGKSVFSITVTNAGLDDMSFELE
;
A
#
# COMPACT_ATOMS: atom_id res chain seq x y z
N MET A 1 -66.85 19.95 -10.60
CA MET A 1 -66.85 18.49 -10.33
C MET A 1 -65.40 18.09 -10.09
N ARG A 2 -65.13 17.49 -8.92
CA ARG A 2 -63.79 17.29 -8.34
C ARG A 2 -62.99 16.25 -9.12
N LEU A 3 -61.69 16.47 -9.29
CA LEU A 3 -60.71 15.41 -9.53
C LEU A 3 -59.47 15.70 -8.69
N ASN A 4 -59.04 14.64 -8.02
CA ASN A 4 -58.29 14.63 -6.78
C ASN A 4 -56.78 14.85 -6.99
N PHE A 5 -56.17 15.47 -5.99
CA PHE A 5 -54.75 15.45 -5.69
C PHE A 5 -54.27 14.02 -5.44
N VAL A 6 -53.15 13.62 -6.05
CA VAL A 6 -52.24 12.62 -5.48
C VAL A 6 -50.81 13.17 -5.64
N PRO A 7 -50.08 13.44 -4.55
CA PRO A 7 -48.67 13.81 -4.64
C PRO A 7 -47.84 12.53 -4.87
N SER A 8 -47.13 12.46 -5.98
CA SER A 8 -46.19 11.36 -6.24
C SER A 8 -44.98 11.48 -5.32
N LEU A 9 -44.88 10.50 -4.44
CA LEU A 9 -43.86 10.25 -3.44
C LEU A 9 -42.58 9.75 -4.12
N TRP A 10 -41.46 10.45 -3.90
CA TRP A 10 -40.08 9.96 -3.73
C TRP A 10 -39.51 8.93 -4.73
N LEU A 11 -38.51 9.36 -5.51
CA LEU A 11 -37.43 8.46 -5.95
C LEU A 11 -36.10 9.04 -5.43
N THR A 12 -35.69 8.60 -4.24
CA THR A 12 -34.29 8.69 -3.82
C THR A 12 -33.47 7.78 -4.74
N VAL A 13 -32.79 8.38 -5.72
CA VAL A 13 -31.67 7.72 -6.39
C VAL A 13 -30.51 7.70 -5.41
N GLY A 14 -30.51 6.70 -4.53
CA GLY A 14 -29.31 6.30 -3.82
C GLY A 14 -28.43 5.59 -4.84
N LEU A 15 -27.43 6.28 -5.38
CA LEU A 15 -26.25 5.62 -5.95
C LEU A 15 -25.53 4.93 -4.78
N LEU A 16 -25.98 3.73 -4.44
CA LEU A 16 -25.13 2.76 -3.77
C LEU A 16 -24.16 2.29 -4.85
N LEU A 17 -22.94 2.84 -4.83
CA LEU A 17 -21.81 2.21 -5.50
C LEU A 17 -21.74 0.78 -4.96
N GLU A 18 -22.19 -0.18 -5.75
CA GLU A 18 -21.94 -1.60 -5.49
C GLU A 18 -20.42 -1.77 -5.50
N SER A 19 -19.84 -1.96 -4.33
CA SER A 19 -18.43 -2.31 -4.19
C SER A 19 -18.22 -3.65 -4.90
N THR A 20 -17.57 -3.62 -6.05
CA THR A 20 -17.17 -4.82 -6.78
C THR A 20 -16.10 -5.53 -5.98
N TYR A 21 -16.50 -6.54 -5.21
CA TYR A 21 -15.57 -7.42 -4.52
C TYR A 21 -15.01 -8.44 -5.51
N SER A 22 -13.87 -8.12 -6.12
CA SER A 22 -13.10 -9.07 -6.93
C SER A 22 -12.10 -9.83 -6.06
N ALA A 23 -11.85 -11.08 -6.42
CA ALA A 23 -10.78 -11.89 -5.81
C ALA A 23 -9.42 -11.45 -6.38
N ILE A 24 -8.44 -11.23 -5.52
CA ILE A 24 -7.07 -10.92 -5.95
C ILE A 24 -6.32 -12.22 -6.24
N LEU A 25 -5.65 -12.32 -7.40
CA LEU A 25 -4.90 -13.51 -7.82
C LEU A 25 -5.71 -14.83 -7.75
N GLY A 26 -7.03 -14.76 -7.94
CA GLY A 26 -7.93 -15.92 -7.81
C GLY A 26 -8.11 -16.44 -6.38
N ASN A 27 -7.56 -15.77 -5.37
CA ASN A 27 -7.73 -16.11 -3.97
C ASN A 27 -9.03 -15.51 -3.42
N THR A 28 -10.07 -16.33 -3.33
CA THR A 28 -11.42 -15.91 -2.89
C THR A 28 -11.50 -15.51 -1.42
N ALA A 29 -10.43 -15.74 -0.62
CA ALA A 29 -10.38 -15.28 0.76
C ALA A 29 -10.07 -13.78 0.86
N TYR A 30 -9.56 -13.19 -0.21
CA TYR A 30 -9.29 -11.76 -0.32
C TYR A 30 -10.34 -11.11 -1.21
N THR A 31 -10.77 -9.93 -0.80
CA THR A 31 -11.66 -9.10 -1.61
C THR A 31 -11.09 -7.70 -1.73
N ILE A 32 -11.32 -7.06 -2.88
CA ILE A 32 -10.92 -5.67 -3.10
C ILE A 32 -12.13 -4.76 -3.09
N GLN A 33 -11.91 -3.50 -2.73
CA GLN A 33 -12.88 -2.43 -2.87
C GLN A 33 -12.15 -1.20 -3.40
N ASP A 34 -12.48 -0.82 -4.63
CA ASP A 34 -11.90 0.35 -5.26
C ASP A 34 -12.55 1.63 -4.77
N SER A 35 -11.73 2.68 -4.72
CA SER A 35 -12.16 4.05 -4.51
C SER A 35 -11.31 4.94 -5.41
N ALA A 36 -11.75 6.19 -5.62
CA ALA A 36 -11.02 7.15 -6.44
C ALA A 36 -9.60 7.50 -5.91
N LEU A 37 -9.23 7.07 -4.70
CA LEU A 37 -7.96 7.43 -4.05
C LEU A 37 -7.04 6.23 -3.75
N ALA A 38 -7.59 5.01 -3.69
CA ALA A 38 -6.87 3.78 -3.38
C ALA A 38 -7.81 2.57 -3.48
N THR A 39 -7.24 1.40 -3.80
CA THR A 39 -7.87 0.10 -3.65
C THR A 39 -7.65 -0.44 -2.24
N SER A 40 -8.75 -0.75 -1.55
CA SER A 40 -8.73 -1.36 -0.23
C SER A 40 -8.81 -2.88 -0.34
N VAL A 41 -7.88 -3.60 0.28
CA VAL A 41 -7.84 -5.06 0.27
C VAL A 41 -8.31 -5.58 1.63
N PHE A 42 -9.23 -6.55 1.62
CA PHE A 42 -9.82 -7.15 2.81
C PHE A 42 -9.60 -8.66 2.83
N THR A 43 -9.66 -9.23 4.03
CA THR A 43 -9.76 -10.67 4.24
C THR A 43 -10.37 -10.93 5.62
N ASN A 44 -11.09 -12.05 5.77
CA ASN A 44 -11.62 -12.48 7.06
C ASN A 44 -10.51 -12.84 8.06
N GLY A 45 -9.31 -13.19 7.59
CA GLY A 45 -8.16 -13.49 8.44
C GLY A 45 -7.56 -12.27 9.16
N TYR A 46 -7.99 -11.06 8.80
CA TYR A 46 -7.57 -9.80 9.43
C TYR A 46 -8.78 -9.02 9.91
N GLU A 47 -8.84 -8.74 11.22
CA GLU A 47 -9.91 -7.94 11.84
C GLU A 47 -11.34 -8.40 11.45
N ASN A 48 -11.51 -9.70 11.15
CA ASN A 48 -12.75 -10.31 10.66
C ASN A 48 -13.33 -9.62 9.42
N GLY A 49 -12.49 -9.11 8.53
CA GLY A 49 -12.90 -8.38 7.32
C GLY A 49 -13.50 -7.00 7.58
N LYS A 50 -13.51 -6.51 8.82
CA LYS A 50 -14.12 -5.20 9.18
C LYS A 50 -13.21 -4.01 8.89
N LYS A 51 -11.92 -4.26 8.70
CA LYS A 51 -10.92 -3.25 8.35
C LYS A 51 -10.14 -3.73 7.13
N PRO A 52 -9.69 -2.79 6.27
CA PRO A 52 -8.79 -3.15 5.20
C PRO A 52 -7.48 -3.67 5.79
N LEU A 53 -6.99 -4.77 5.23
CA LEU A 53 -5.66 -5.30 5.49
C LEU A 53 -4.58 -4.32 5.05
N VAL A 54 -4.79 -3.71 3.89
CA VAL A 54 -3.94 -2.68 3.30
C VAL A 54 -4.76 -1.83 2.33
N ARG A 55 -4.36 -0.58 2.14
CA ARG A 55 -4.82 0.26 1.04
C ARG A 55 -3.67 0.52 0.09
N VAL A 56 -3.88 0.30 -1.20
CA VAL A 56 -2.87 0.49 -2.22
C VAL A 56 -3.33 1.57 -3.18
N GLU A 57 -2.47 2.53 -3.43
CA GLU A 57 -2.63 3.57 -4.45
C GLU A 57 -1.62 3.29 -5.56
N VAL A 58 -2.09 3.33 -6.81
CA VAL A 58 -1.26 3.23 -8.00
C VAL A 58 -1.30 4.58 -8.70
N ASP A 59 -0.15 5.22 -8.80
CA ASP A 59 0.04 6.45 -9.57
C ASP A 59 0.71 6.09 -10.90
N SER A 60 -0.09 6.05 -11.96
CA SER A 60 0.38 5.72 -13.31
C SER A 60 1.13 6.87 -13.99
N PHE A 61 1.05 8.10 -13.47
CA PHE A 61 1.81 9.23 -14.01
C PHE A 61 3.24 9.25 -13.47
N ASP A 62 3.40 9.04 -12.16
CA ASP A 62 4.70 9.00 -11.50
C ASP A 62 5.31 7.58 -11.46
N TYR A 63 4.60 6.60 -12.01
CA TYR A 63 4.95 5.17 -11.97
C TYR A 63 5.28 4.69 -10.55
N LYS A 64 4.44 5.10 -9.60
CA LYS A 64 4.61 4.84 -8.18
C LYS A 64 3.50 3.97 -7.63
N ILE A 65 3.85 3.01 -6.77
CA ILE A 65 2.89 2.24 -6.01
C ILE A 65 3.06 2.50 -4.51
N THR A 66 1.98 2.87 -3.84
CA THR A 66 1.99 3.24 -2.42
C THR A 66 1.09 2.33 -1.61
N ALA A 67 1.64 1.67 -0.58
CA ALA A 67 0.86 0.92 0.40
C ALA A 67 0.68 1.74 1.69
N LYS A 68 -0.55 2.14 1.99
CA LYS A 68 -0.91 2.97 3.15
C LYS A 68 -1.33 2.11 4.34
N SER A 69 -0.77 2.42 5.52
CA SER A 69 -0.99 1.67 6.78
C SER A 69 -0.77 0.15 6.62
N ALA A 70 0.16 -0.23 5.76
CA ALA A 70 0.33 -1.62 5.36
C ALA A 70 0.94 -2.45 6.50
N TRP A 71 0.20 -3.39 7.09
CA TRP A 71 0.82 -4.40 7.95
C TRP A 71 -0.01 -5.68 7.96
N ASN A 72 0.30 -6.60 7.04
CA ASN A 72 -0.44 -7.85 6.86
C ASN A 72 0.10 -9.03 7.68
N ALA A 73 1.03 -8.82 8.61
CA ALA A 73 1.61 -9.93 9.37
C ALA A 73 0.61 -10.64 10.28
N TYR A 74 -0.48 -9.96 10.66
CA TYR A 74 -1.56 -10.51 11.50
C TYR A 74 -2.69 -11.16 10.70
N ASP A 75 -2.58 -11.21 9.38
CA ASP A 75 -3.52 -11.95 8.56
C ASP A 75 -3.34 -13.47 8.77
N SER A 76 -4.40 -14.11 9.24
CA SER A 76 -4.47 -15.54 9.56
C SER A 76 -5.09 -16.40 8.46
N THR A 77 -5.33 -15.82 7.28
CA THR A 77 -5.94 -16.51 6.13
C THR A 77 -5.08 -17.68 5.66
N PRO A 78 -5.66 -18.87 5.42
CA PRO A 78 -4.95 -19.96 4.73
C PRO A 78 -4.47 -19.51 3.35
N ASN A 79 -3.24 -19.85 2.96
CA ASN A 79 -2.60 -19.33 1.73
C ASN A 79 -2.53 -17.80 1.72
N ARG A 80 -2.05 -17.22 2.82
CA ARG A 80 -1.90 -15.79 2.99
C ARG A 80 -1.05 -15.19 1.87
N LEU A 81 -1.57 -14.14 1.24
CA LEU A 81 -0.82 -13.35 0.28
C LEU A 81 0.17 -12.42 0.98
N HIS A 82 1.40 -12.41 0.47
CA HIS A 82 2.43 -11.46 0.85
C HIS A 82 2.11 -10.07 0.30
N LEU A 83 2.60 -9.03 0.97
CA LEU A 83 2.29 -7.65 0.59
C LEU A 83 2.78 -7.32 -0.83
N ASN A 84 3.94 -7.84 -1.26
CA ASN A 84 4.42 -7.65 -2.64
C ASN A 84 3.48 -8.30 -3.66
N GLU A 85 2.90 -9.48 -3.37
CA GLU A 85 1.96 -10.15 -4.28
C GLU A 85 0.69 -9.34 -4.45
N ILE A 86 0.17 -8.77 -3.34
CA ILE A 86 -1.00 -7.87 -3.37
C ILE A 86 -0.69 -6.62 -4.20
N MET A 87 0.42 -5.94 -3.91
CA MET A 87 0.81 -4.72 -4.62
C MET A 87 1.04 -4.97 -6.10
N MET A 88 1.76 -6.03 -6.47
CA MET A 88 2.01 -6.37 -7.88
C MET A 88 0.73 -6.76 -8.63
N ALA A 89 -0.21 -7.45 -7.97
CA ALA A 89 -1.49 -7.78 -8.59
C ALA A 89 -2.28 -6.51 -8.92
N LEU A 90 -2.34 -5.55 -7.99
CA LEU A 90 -3.05 -4.28 -8.19
C LEU A 90 -2.35 -3.39 -9.23
N TRP A 91 -1.01 -3.39 -9.27
CA TRP A 91 -0.25 -2.72 -10.33
C TRP A 91 -0.64 -3.22 -11.73
N LYS A 92 -0.76 -4.56 -11.89
CA LYS A 92 -1.14 -5.19 -13.15
C LYS A 92 -2.62 -5.01 -13.49
N GLU A 93 -3.48 -4.90 -12.49
CA GLU A 93 -4.92 -4.65 -12.67
C GLU A 93 -5.18 -3.26 -13.30
N GLU A 94 -4.33 -2.28 -13.02
CA GLU A 94 -4.29 -0.97 -13.68
C GLU A 94 -3.69 -1.02 -15.11
N GLY A 95 -3.32 -2.20 -15.60
CA GLY A 95 -2.79 -2.39 -16.95
C GLY A 95 -1.32 -1.98 -17.12
N LEU A 96 -0.59 -1.78 -16.02
CA LEU A 96 0.82 -1.43 -16.03
C LEU A 96 1.72 -2.67 -16.01
N GLU A 97 2.82 -2.60 -16.74
CA GLU A 97 3.84 -3.64 -16.77
C GLU A 97 4.77 -3.51 -15.55
N PRO A 98 5.24 -4.63 -14.93
CA PRO A 98 6.10 -4.55 -13.76
C PRO A 98 7.34 -3.66 -13.95
N GLY A 99 7.97 -3.71 -15.13
CA GLY A 99 9.16 -2.92 -15.45
C GLY A 99 8.93 -1.41 -15.54
N GLU A 100 7.67 -0.95 -15.61
CA GLU A 100 7.34 0.47 -15.57
C GLU A 100 7.48 1.05 -14.16
N MET A 101 7.42 0.23 -13.11
CA MET A 101 7.47 0.68 -11.72
C MET A 101 8.79 1.40 -11.40
N VAL A 102 8.70 2.66 -10.97
CA VAL A 102 9.86 3.51 -10.62
C VAL A 102 9.99 3.66 -9.11
N THR A 103 8.87 3.73 -8.38
CA THR A 103 8.89 3.96 -6.94
C THR A 103 7.95 3.02 -6.20
N VAL A 104 8.43 2.44 -5.10
CA VAL A 104 7.60 1.74 -4.10
C VAL A 104 7.57 2.58 -2.83
N GLU A 105 6.39 2.88 -2.32
CA GLU A 105 6.22 3.69 -1.12
C GLU A 105 5.37 2.96 -0.07
N PHE A 106 5.75 3.12 1.19
CA PHE A 106 4.96 2.69 2.34
C PHE A 106 4.66 3.91 3.20
N SER A 107 3.40 4.32 3.23
CA SER A 107 2.97 5.47 4.01
C SER A 107 2.32 5.03 5.31
N TRP A 108 2.46 5.87 6.34
CA TRP A 108 1.88 5.67 7.66
C TRP A 108 2.37 4.37 8.29
N ILE A 109 3.69 4.25 8.40
CA ILE A 109 4.36 3.05 8.91
C ILE A 109 4.00 2.84 10.38
N VAL A 110 3.25 1.77 10.64
CA VAL A 110 2.88 1.32 12.00
C VAL A 110 3.70 0.13 12.48
N ASN A 111 4.45 -0.52 11.59
CA ASN A 111 5.24 -1.71 11.90
C ASN A 111 6.47 -1.39 12.77
N GLN A 112 6.52 -1.94 13.98
CA GLN A 112 7.58 -1.63 14.94
C GLN A 112 9.00 -2.00 14.44
N PRO A 113 9.28 -3.20 13.88
CA PRO A 113 10.59 -3.50 13.30
C PRO A 113 11.09 -2.49 12.26
N THR A 114 10.21 -1.97 11.40
CA THR A 114 10.57 -0.94 10.42
C THR A 114 10.85 0.39 11.10
N LYS A 115 10.04 0.78 12.10
CA LYS A 115 10.28 1.99 12.90
C LYS A 115 11.60 1.91 13.66
N ASP A 116 11.95 0.75 14.20
CA ASP A 116 13.21 0.52 14.90
C ASP A 116 14.41 0.65 13.95
N ALA A 117 14.28 0.12 12.72
CA ALA A 117 15.29 0.29 11.67
C ALA A 117 15.48 1.77 11.31
N ILE A 118 14.39 2.51 11.08
CA ILE A 118 14.42 3.96 10.82
C ILE A 118 15.10 4.71 11.97
N ALA A 119 14.69 4.46 13.21
CA ALA A 119 15.25 5.11 14.39
C ALA A 119 16.76 4.82 14.55
N SER A 120 17.17 3.57 14.30
CA SER A 120 18.58 3.17 14.33
C SER A 120 19.41 3.95 13.30
N VAL A 121 18.95 4.05 12.06
CA VAL A 121 19.67 4.79 11.01
C VAL A 121 19.70 6.28 11.28
N ARG A 122 18.60 6.87 11.77
CA ARG A 122 18.58 8.27 12.22
C ARG A 122 19.63 8.52 13.30
N GLY A 123 19.74 7.61 14.28
CA GLY A 123 20.77 7.67 15.33
C GLY A 123 22.19 7.57 14.78
N GLN A 124 22.45 6.64 13.85
CA GLN A 124 23.76 6.48 13.22
C GLN A 124 24.19 7.71 12.40
N ARG A 125 23.24 8.40 11.78
CA ARG A 125 23.50 9.56 10.91
C ARG A 125 23.26 10.91 11.60
N ASN A 126 22.91 10.91 12.88
CA ASN A 126 22.57 12.11 13.67
C ASN A 126 21.52 13.01 12.98
N VAL A 127 20.48 12.38 12.42
CA VAL A 127 19.37 13.07 11.73
C VAL A 127 18.17 13.17 12.67
N GLY A 128 17.54 14.34 12.77
CA GLY A 128 16.38 14.56 13.63
C GLY A 128 15.18 13.71 13.21
N SER A 129 14.20 13.51 14.10
CA SER A 129 13.03 12.65 13.83
C SER A 129 12.12 13.19 12.72
N SER A 130 12.06 14.52 12.53
CA SER A 130 11.27 15.20 11.51
C SER A 130 12.00 15.40 10.18
N ASP A 131 13.32 15.20 10.16
CA ASP A 131 14.12 15.53 8.98
C ASP A 131 13.99 14.44 7.91
N THR A 132 14.16 14.81 6.65
CA THR A 132 14.25 13.83 5.56
C THR A 132 15.57 13.08 5.67
N LEU A 133 15.50 11.76 5.71
CA LEU A 133 16.65 10.86 5.69
C LEU A 133 16.67 10.18 4.32
N ARG A 134 17.69 10.47 3.50
CA ARG A 134 17.96 9.76 2.25
C ARG A 134 19.20 8.89 2.40
N VAL A 135 19.10 7.64 1.94
CA VAL A 135 20.18 6.65 1.95
C VAL A 135 20.30 6.06 0.55
N THR A 136 21.52 5.98 0.02
CA THR A 136 21.83 5.27 -1.23
C THR A 136 22.65 4.01 -0.96
N GLU A 137 22.76 3.13 -1.96
CA GLU A 137 23.49 1.87 -1.81
C GLU A 137 24.94 2.10 -1.33
N GLY A 138 25.34 1.33 -0.32
CA GLY A 138 26.66 1.42 0.31
C GLY A 138 26.79 2.51 1.38
N GLU A 139 25.80 3.40 1.56
CA GLU A 139 25.81 4.37 2.65
C GLU A 139 25.45 3.73 4.01
N THR A 140 25.88 4.40 5.09
CA THR A 140 25.46 4.05 6.45
C THR A 140 23.94 4.01 6.55
N GLY A 141 23.44 2.86 7.03
CA GLY A 141 22.02 2.58 7.20
C GLY A 141 21.36 1.82 6.05
N TRP A 142 22.02 1.66 4.90
CA TRP A 142 21.46 0.95 3.75
C TRP A 142 20.99 -0.47 4.12
N GLU A 143 21.91 -1.30 4.63
CA GLU A 143 21.61 -2.68 5.05
C GLU A 143 20.52 -2.75 6.12
N THR A 144 20.45 -1.74 7.01
CA THR A 144 19.43 -1.69 8.07
C THR A 144 18.04 -1.40 7.49
N LEU A 145 17.94 -0.48 6.54
CA LEU A 145 16.67 -0.14 5.88
C LEU A 145 16.24 -1.22 4.89
N MET A 146 17.16 -1.81 4.12
CA MET A 146 16.86 -2.94 3.23
C MET A 146 16.50 -4.22 4.01
N GLY A 147 17.11 -4.45 5.17
CA GLY A 147 16.85 -5.61 6.03
C GLY A 147 15.54 -5.52 6.84
N CYS A 148 14.87 -4.37 6.87
CA CYS A 148 13.58 -4.25 7.55
C CYS A 148 12.44 -4.91 6.74
N PRO A 149 11.27 -5.19 7.35
CA PRO A 149 10.16 -5.83 6.64
C PRO A 149 9.77 -5.15 5.32
N PHE A 150 9.70 -3.82 5.26
CA PHE A 150 9.35 -3.10 4.03
C PHE A 150 10.49 -3.02 3.03
N GLY A 151 11.75 -3.00 3.48
CA GLY A 151 12.91 -3.18 2.60
C GLY A 151 12.83 -4.50 1.84
N GLY A 152 12.47 -5.58 2.54
CA GLY A 152 12.23 -6.89 1.91
C GLY A 152 11.05 -6.92 0.93
N VAL A 153 9.99 -6.14 1.17
CA VAL A 153 8.86 -6.02 0.21
C VAL A 153 9.30 -5.25 -1.02
N ALA A 154 9.95 -4.09 -0.86
CA ALA A 154 10.47 -3.29 -1.95
C ALA A 154 11.46 -4.08 -2.82
N GLN A 155 12.36 -4.85 -2.20
CA GLN A 155 13.32 -5.70 -2.92
C GLN A 155 12.63 -6.77 -3.78
N ARG A 156 11.55 -7.40 -3.28
CA ARG A 156 10.78 -8.37 -4.07
C ARG A 156 10.08 -7.71 -5.24
N LEU A 157 9.44 -6.57 -5.03
CA LEU A 157 8.80 -5.80 -6.10
C LEU A 157 9.82 -5.34 -7.16
N ALA A 158 10.98 -4.84 -6.74
CA ALA A 158 12.07 -4.47 -7.64
C ALA A 158 12.54 -5.67 -8.48
N SER A 159 12.77 -6.82 -7.83
CA SER A 159 13.15 -8.05 -8.53
C SER A 159 12.09 -8.51 -9.53
N GLU A 160 10.80 -8.41 -9.20
CA GLU A 160 9.69 -8.75 -10.09
C GLU A 160 9.58 -7.76 -11.28
N ALA A 161 9.98 -6.50 -11.06
CA ALA A 161 10.12 -5.47 -12.09
C ALA A 161 11.41 -5.60 -12.94
N GLY A 162 12.31 -6.53 -12.60
CA GLY A 162 13.61 -6.66 -13.25
C GLY A 162 14.59 -5.53 -12.91
N LYS A 163 14.39 -4.86 -11.77
CA LYS A 163 15.14 -3.70 -11.27
C LYS A 163 15.81 -3.99 -9.93
N SER A 164 16.62 -3.04 -9.47
CA SER A 164 17.17 -2.99 -8.11
C SER A 164 16.73 -1.73 -7.39
N VAL A 165 16.71 -1.76 -6.06
CA VAL A 165 16.54 -0.54 -5.26
C VAL A 165 17.88 0.17 -5.21
N PHE A 166 17.91 1.47 -5.53
CA PHE A 166 19.15 2.28 -5.47
C PHE A 166 19.08 3.44 -4.48
N SER A 167 17.87 3.85 -4.07
CA SER A 167 17.68 4.88 -3.06
C SER A 167 16.51 4.59 -2.15
N ILE A 168 16.67 4.95 -0.88
CA ILE A 168 15.64 4.89 0.15
C ILE A 168 15.50 6.28 0.76
N THR A 169 14.29 6.80 0.78
CA THR A 169 13.97 8.08 1.42
C THR A 169 12.96 7.85 2.52
N VAL A 170 13.24 8.35 3.72
CA VAL A 170 12.33 8.35 4.86
C VAL A 170 11.96 9.79 5.20
N THR A 171 10.67 10.07 5.23
CA THR A 171 10.11 11.37 5.64
C THR A 171 9.23 11.17 6.88
N ASN A 172 9.00 12.25 7.63
CA ASN A 172 8.10 12.22 8.78
C ASN A 172 7.23 13.48 8.80
N ALA A 173 6.00 13.34 8.31
CA ALA A 173 4.98 14.39 8.34
C ALA A 173 3.91 14.11 9.43
N GLY A 174 4.35 13.59 10.58
CA GLY A 174 3.51 13.14 11.69
C GLY A 174 3.40 11.61 11.81
N LEU A 175 3.65 10.89 10.71
CA LEU A 175 3.95 9.46 10.67
C LEU A 175 5.13 9.25 9.72
N ASP A 176 5.91 8.19 9.94
CA ASP A 176 7.01 7.85 9.04
C ASP A 176 6.44 7.29 7.73
N ASP A 177 6.96 7.81 6.62
CA ASP A 177 6.76 7.28 5.27
C ASP A 177 8.13 6.86 4.72
N MET A 178 8.16 5.80 3.91
CA MET A 178 9.39 5.26 3.34
C MET A 178 9.20 4.96 1.85
N SER A 179 9.99 5.63 1.01
CA SER A 179 9.97 5.51 -0.44
C SER A 179 11.27 4.85 -0.94
N PHE A 180 11.14 3.97 -1.91
CA PHE A 180 12.22 3.19 -2.52
C PHE A 180 12.23 3.48 -4.03
N GLU A 181 13.32 4.05 -4.52
CA GLU A 181 13.53 4.32 -5.95
C GLU A 181 14.18 3.10 -6.62
N LEU A 182 13.69 2.73 -7.81
CA LEU A 182 14.08 1.54 -8.56
C LEU A 182 14.78 1.89 -9.87
N GLU A 183 15.86 1.18 -10.21
CA GLU A 183 16.58 1.30 -11.48
C GLU A 183 16.96 -0.05 -12.12
#